data_AF-A0A0S7EY19-F1
#
_entry.id   AF-A0A0S7EY19-F1
#
_cell.length_a   1.000
_cell.length_b   1.000
_cell.length_c   1.000
_cell.angle_alpha   90.00
_cell.angle_beta   90.00
_cell.angle_gamma   90.00
#
_symmetry.space_group_name_H-M   'P 1'
#
loop_
_entity.id
_entity.type
_entity.pdbx_description
1 polymer ?
#
loop_
_entity_poly.entity_id
_entity_poly.type
_entity_poly.pdbx_seq_one_letter_code
_entity_poly.pdbx_strand_id
1 'polypeptide(L)'
;SFSALYFPANMEKVVKMDRDMTKSGSCEVITEEASAALRKANKWAQSGLIVSVGPPVETMAQEAAGGITAGDKKKTAQTAVCRDRNAELARSDPVRPFISGHVANSMAAEVIALLHSLLTAPESNTAQIWTSTVEKVLSRALMFIPQLGKYAESILENGSSSGRN
;
A
#
# COMPACT_ATOMS: atom_id res chain seq x y z
N SER A 1 -36.39 -16.60 -9.37
CA SER A 1 -35.97 -17.07 -10.71
C SER A 1 -34.48 -17.28 -10.75
N PHE A 2 -34.08 -18.55 -10.77
CA PHE A 2 -32.70 -18.99 -10.91
C PHE A 2 -32.44 -19.11 -12.42
N SER A 3 -31.84 -18.06 -13.02
CA SER A 3 -31.52 -18.06 -14.45
C SER A 3 -30.10 -18.57 -14.66
N ALA A 4 -30.01 -19.57 -15.52
CA ALA A 4 -28.80 -20.25 -15.93
C ALA A 4 -27.77 -19.27 -16.54
N LEU A 5 -26.64 -19.10 -15.88
CA LEU A 5 -25.41 -18.65 -16.53
C LEU A 5 -24.76 -19.88 -17.16
N TYR A 6 -25.01 -20.01 -18.46
CA TYR A 6 -24.38 -20.93 -19.37
C TYR A 6 -22.85 -20.73 -19.32
N PHE A 7 -22.16 -21.56 -18.55
CA PHE A 7 -20.76 -21.86 -18.78
C PHE A 7 -20.69 -23.36 -18.98
N PRO A 8 -20.03 -23.86 -20.04
CA PRO A 8 -19.60 -25.25 -20.09
C PRO A 8 -18.44 -25.40 -19.08
N ALA A 9 -18.74 -25.24 -17.80
CA ALA A 9 -17.83 -25.45 -16.69
C ALA A 9 -18.14 -26.83 -16.14
N ASN A 10 -17.16 -27.74 -16.20
CA ASN A 10 -17.25 -29.05 -15.57
C ASN A 10 -17.80 -28.89 -14.14
N MET A 11 -18.97 -29.48 -13.88
CA MET A 11 -19.69 -29.37 -12.60
C MET A 11 -18.81 -29.79 -11.41
N GLU A 12 -17.88 -30.72 -11.62
CA GLU A 12 -16.89 -31.12 -10.61
C GLU A 12 -15.98 -29.97 -10.18
N LYS A 13 -15.59 -29.10 -11.12
CA LYS A 13 -14.75 -27.93 -10.82
C LYS A 13 -15.53 -26.90 -10.00
N VAL A 14 -16.81 -26.73 -10.30
CA VAL A 14 -17.70 -25.82 -9.54
C VAL A 14 -17.90 -26.34 -8.12
N VAL A 15 -18.19 -27.64 -7.97
CA VAL A 15 -18.34 -28.28 -6.64
C VAL A 15 -17.03 -28.20 -5.83
N LYS A 16 -15.88 -28.41 -6.48
CA LYS A 16 -14.58 -28.26 -5.82
C LYS A 16 -14.37 -26.81 -5.35
N MET A 17 -14.65 -25.83 -6.21
CA MET A 17 -14.49 -24.41 -5.88
C MET A 17 -15.38 -23.98 -4.72
N ASP A 18 -16.64 -24.42 -4.70
CA ASP A 18 -17.58 -24.15 -3.62
C ASP A 18 -17.11 -24.76 -2.28
N ARG A 19 -16.61 -26.00 -2.32
CA ARG A 19 -16.03 -26.67 -1.16
C ARG A 19 -14.78 -25.95 -0.65
N ASP A 20 -13.87 -25.56 -1.53
CA ASP A 20 -12.64 -24.87 -1.16
C ASP A 20 -12.97 -23.47 -0.59
N MET A 21 -13.91 -22.75 -1.19
CA MET A 21 -14.42 -21.48 -0.67
C MET A 21 -15.02 -21.62 0.73
N THR A 22 -15.80 -22.67 0.96
CA THR A 22 -16.41 -22.96 2.27
C THR A 22 -15.36 -23.35 3.32
N LYS A 23 -14.31 -24.08 2.93
CA LYS A 23 -13.29 -24.62 3.85
C LYS A 23 -12.20 -23.61 4.19
N SER A 24 -11.67 -22.89 3.21
CA SER A 24 -10.53 -21.98 3.36
C SER A 24 -10.87 -20.50 3.18
N GLY A 25 -12.12 -20.16 2.87
CA GLY A 25 -12.52 -18.77 2.60
C GLY A 25 -11.96 -18.19 1.29
N SER A 26 -11.28 -19.02 0.48
CA SER A 26 -10.70 -18.63 -0.80
C SER A 26 -10.54 -19.85 -1.71
N CYS A 27 -10.55 -19.62 -3.02
CA CYS A 27 -10.28 -20.63 -4.05
C CYS A 27 -9.40 -20.01 -5.15
N GLU A 28 -8.38 -20.75 -5.57
CA GLU A 28 -7.47 -20.34 -6.63
C GLU A 28 -7.89 -20.90 -7.99
N VAL A 29 -7.87 -20.05 -9.01
CA VAL A 29 -8.16 -20.44 -10.39
C VAL A 29 -6.99 -20.09 -11.28
N ILE A 30 -6.37 -21.12 -11.82
CA ILE A 30 -5.22 -20.98 -12.72
C ILE A 30 -5.72 -20.78 -14.15
N THR A 31 -5.09 -19.85 -14.84
CA THR A 31 -5.31 -19.58 -16.27
C THR A 31 -3.98 -19.57 -17.00
N GLU A 32 -3.97 -20.05 -18.23
CA GLU A 32 -2.76 -20.13 -19.06
C GLU A 32 -2.29 -18.74 -19.56
N GLU A 33 -3.22 -17.79 -19.71
CA GLU A 33 -2.90 -16.43 -20.16
C GLU A 33 -3.27 -15.37 -19.12
N ALA A 34 -2.36 -14.43 -18.89
CA ALA A 34 -2.61 -13.26 -18.03
C ALA A 34 -3.81 -12.42 -18.50
N SER A 35 -4.00 -12.32 -19.83
CA SER A 35 -5.13 -11.59 -20.42
C SER A 35 -6.48 -12.23 -20.03
N ALA A 36 -6.54 -13.56 -20.01
CA ALA A 36 -7.72 -14.32 -19.62
C ALA A 36 -7.97 -14.23 -18.10
N ALA A 37 -6.90 -14.25 -17.29
CA ALA A 37 -6.96 -14.05 -15.84
C ALA A 37 -7.64 -12.72 -15.50
N LEU A 38 -7.13 -11.62 -16.09
CA LEU A 38 -7.61 -10.27 -15.83
C LEU A 38 -9.07 -10.08 -16.28
N ARG A 39 -9.43 -10.59 -17.46
CA ARG A 39 -10.83 -10.50 -17.94
C ARG A 39 -11.80 -11.26 -17.03
N LYS A 40 -11.42 -12.44 -16.53
CA LYS A 40 -12.25 -13.22 -15.60
C LYS A 40 -12.36 -12.53 -14.23
N ALA A 41 -11.23 -12.09 -13.69
CA ALA A 41 -11.21 -11.36 -12.43
C ALA A 41 -12.08 -10.10 -12.48
N ASN A 42 -12.01 -9.32 -13.55
CA ASN A 42 -12.84 -8.12 -13.70
C ASN A 42 -14.35 -8.46 -13.73
N LYS A 43 -14.75 -9.55 -14.40
CA LYS A 43 -16.14 -10.02 -14.39
C LYS A 43 -16.59 -10.44 -12.99
N TRP A 44 -15.74 -11.16 -12.25
CA TRP A 44 -16.05 -11.61 -10.90
C TRP A 44 -16.12 -10.45 -9.90
N ALA A 45 -15.22 -9.47 -10.03
CA ALA A 45 -15.26 -8.23 -9.26
C ALA A 45 -16.56 -7.45 -9.51
N GLN A 46 -16.98 -7.33 -10.77
CA GLN A 46 -18.26 -6.69 -11.13
C GLN A 46 -19.47 -7.43 -10.56
N SER A 47 -19.37 -8.75 -10.37
CA SER A 47 -20.39 -9.55 -9.69
C SER A 47 -20.31 -9.48 -8.16
N GLY A 48 -19.41 -8.66 -7.60
CA GLY A 48 -19.28 -8.43 -6.15
C GLY A 48 -18.32 -9.37 -5.43
N LEU A 49 -17.52 -10.16 -6.14
CA LEU A 49 -16.50 -11.04 -5.53
C LEU A 49 -15.21 -10.27 -5.25
N ILE A 50 -14.58 -10.54 -4.11
CA ILE A 50 -13.21 -10.09 -3.84
C ILE A 50 -12.26 -10.99 -4.63
N VAL A 51 -11.47 -10.38 -5.53
CA VAL A 51 -10.55 -11.11 -6.40
C VAL A 51 -9.14 -10.53 -6.31
N SER A 52 -8.16 -11.42 -6.43
CA SER A 52 -6.75 -11.06 -6.57
C SER A 52 -6.19 -11.81 -7.78
N VAL A 53 -5.29 -11.16 -8.53
CA VAL A 53 -4.62 -11.74 -9.70
C VAL A 53 -3.12 -11.57 -9.50
N GLY A 54 -2.37 -12.66 -9.65
CA GLY A 54 -0.92 -12.65 -9.57
C GLY A 54 -0.29 -13.61 -10.58
N PRO A 55 1.02 -13.49 -10.83
CA PRO A 55 1.76 -14.55 -11.52
C PRO A 55 1.63 -15.85 -10.73
N PRO A 56 1.78 -17.03 -11.37
CA PRO A 56 1.76 -18.31 -10.66
C PRO A 56 2.76 -18.26 -9.51
N VAL A 57 2.24 -18.28 -8.28
CA VAL A 57 3.08 -18.42 -7.11
C VAL A 57 3.25 -19.91 -6.96
N GLU A 58 4.48 -20.40 -7.00
CA GLU A 58 4.80 -21.76 -6.60
C GLU A 58 4.39 -21.93 -5.14
N THR A 59 3.14 -22.28 -4.91
CA THR A 59 2.69 -22.92 -3.68
C THR A 59 3.45 -24.24 -3.67
N MET A 60 4.38 -24.39 -2.72
CA MET A 60 5.24 -25.55 -2.53
C MET A 60 4.54 -26.87 -2.92
N ALA A 61 4.76 -27.29 -4.16
CA ALA A 61 4.75 -28.67 -4.57
C ALA A 61 6.21 -29.00 -4.86
N GLN A 62 6.92 -29.26 -3.77
CA GLN A 62 8.21 -29.94 -3.83
C GLN A 62 7.95 -31.33 -4.39
N GLU A 63 8.01 -31.49 -5.71
CA GLU A 63 8.34 -32.75 -6.38
C GLU A 63 8.62 -32.53 -7.88
N ALA A 64 9.86 -32.85 -8.27
CA ALA A 64 10.34 -33.17 -9.62
C ALA A 64 10.24 -32.11 -10.74
N ALA A 65 11.31 -31.33 -10.93
CA ALA A 65 12.16 -31.35 -12.13
C ALA A 65 13.10 -30.12 -12.13
N GLY A 66 14.40 -30.36 -12.30
CA GLY A 66 15.45 -29.37 -12.15
C GLY A 66 15.53 -28.34 -13.27
N GLY A 67 16.08 -27.17 -12.91
CA GLY A 67 16.45 -26.12 -13.86
C GLY A 67 16.82 -24.80 -13.20
N ILE A 68 17.66 -24.81 -12.16
CA ILE A 68 18.14 -23.58 -11.52
C ILE A 68 19.27 -22.99 -12.37
N THR A 69 19.00 -21.93 -13.13
CA THR A 69 20.05 -21.05 -13.67
C THR A 69 20.47 -20.04 -12.60
N ALA A 70 21.77 -19.85 -12.45
CA ALA A 70 22.43 -19.29 -11.27
C ALA A 70 22.23 -17.76 -11.03
N GLY A 71 21.24 -17.11 -11.66
CA GLY A 71 20.99 -15.67 -11.55
C GLY A 71 20.03 -15.24 -10.43
N ASP A 72 19.11 -16.11 -9.98
CA ASP A 72 17.96 -15.71 -9.16
C ASP A 72 18.19 -15.69 -7.64
N LYS A 73 19.31 -16.23 -7.15
CA LYS A 73 19.56 -16.35 -5.70
C LYS A 73 19.56 -15.02 -4.94
N LYS A 74 19.83 -13.89 -5.60
CA LYS A 74 19.85 -12.57 -4.95
C LYS A 74 18.48 -11.87 -4.93
N LYS A 75 17.61 -12.13 -5.93
CA LYS A 75 16.28 -11.50 -6.07
C LYS A 75 15.20 -12.23 -5.27
N THR A 76 15.33 -13.55 -5.15
CA THR A 76 14.47 -14.41 -4.32
C THR A 76 14.68 -14.13 -2.82
N ALA A 77 15.93 -13.89 -2.40
CA ALA A 77 16.25 -13.60 -1.00
C ALA A 77 15.62 -12.28 -0.50
N GLN A 78 15.68 -11.21 -1.30
CA GLN A 78 15.09 -9.92 -0.91
C GLN A 78 13.56 -9.97 -0.83
N THR A 79 12.92 -10.71 -1.74
CA THR A 79 11.46 -10.87 -1.74
C THR A 79 10.98 -11.68 -0.53
N ALA A 80 11.74 -12.71 -0.12
CA ALA A 80 11.48 -13.47 1.09
C ALA A 80 11.63 -12.61 2.37
N VAL A 81 12.71 -11.83 2.46
CA VAL A 81 12.93 -10.90 3.60
C VAL A 81 11.81 -9.86 3.71
N CYS A 82 11.37 -9.27 2.59
CA CYS A 82 10.24 -8.34 2.60
C CYS A 82 8.93 -9.00 3.03
N ARG A 83 8.71 -10.26 2.63
CA ARG A 83 7.52 -11.03 3.04
C ARG A 83 7.53 -11.30 4.54
N ASP A 84 8.66 -11.76 5.09
CA ASP A 84 8.78 -12.09 6.52
C ASP A 84 8.66 -10.84 7.40
N ARG A 85 9.30 -9.73 6.99
CA ARG A 85 9.16 -8.44 7.68
C ARG A 85 7.74 -7.88 7.60
N ASN A 86 7.06 -8.03 6.46
CA ASN A 86 5.66 -7.62 6.35
C ASN A 86 4.73 -8.52 7.18
N ALA A 87 5.01 -9.82 7.31
CA ALA A 87 4.24 -10.72 8.17
C ALA A 87 4.40 -10.37 9.65
N GLU A 88 5.58 -9.87 10.05
CA GLU A 88 5.82 -9.31 11.38
C GLU A 88 5.06 -8.00 11.61
N LEU A 89 5.08 -7.08 10.63
CA LEU A 89 4.35 -5.80 10.70
C LEU A 89 2.82 -5.96 10.61
N ALA A 90 2.32 -7.01 9.96
CA ALA A 90 0.89 -7.35 9.91
C ALA A 90 0.34 -7.84 11.26
N ARG A 91 1.22 -8.18 12.22
CA ARG A 91 0.82 -8.54 13.60
C ARG A 91 0.69 -7.32 14.52
N SER A 92 1.16 -6.14 14.10
CA SER A 92 0.97 -4.89 14.84
C SER A 92 -0.33 -4.21 14.43
N ASP A 93 -1.19 -3.88 15.41
CA ASP A 93 -2.46 -3.17 15.25
C ASP A 93 -2.22 -1.65 15.24
N PRO A 94 -2.72 -0.89 14.24
CA PRO A 94 -3.47 -1.33 13.06
C PRO A 94 -2.60 -2.07 12.03
N VAL A 95 -3.14 -3.22 11.57
CA VAL A 95 -2.54 -4.08 10.55
C VAL A 95 -2.23 -3.23 9.32
N ARG A 96 -0.93 -2.96 9.07
CA ARG A 96 -0.53 -2.23 7.87
C ARG A 96 -0.76 -3.12 6.63
N PRO A 97 -1.37 -2.60 5.55
CA PRO A 97 -1.53 -3.35 4.30
C PRO A 97 -0.19 -3.87 3.76
N PHE A 98 -0.17 -5.08 3.23
CA PHE A 98 1.02 -5.65 2.59
C PHE A 98 1.40 -4.83 1.34
N ILE A 99 2.61 -4.27 1.33
CA ILE A 99 3.21 -3.63 0.15
C ILE A 99 4.47 -4.41 -0.23
N SER A 100 4.53 -4.88 -1.48
CA SER A 100 5.70 -5.62 -1.97
C SER A 100 6.92 -4.70 -2.10
N GLY A 101 8.14 -5.26 -2.00
CA GLY A 101 9.37 -4.46 -2.09
C GLY A 101 9.50 -3.69 -3.41
N HIS A 102 9.00 -4.26 -4.52
CA HIS A 102 8.96 -3.54 -5.80
C HIS A 102 7.99 -2.36 -5.78
N VAL A 103 6.77 -2.56 -5.24
CA VAL A 103 5.77 -1.48 -5.14
C VAL A 103 6.27 -0.38 -4.19
N ALA A 104 6.85 -0.75 -3.05
CA ALA A 104 7.45 0.20 -2.12
C ALA A 104 8.57 1.02 -2.77
N ASN A 105 9.43 0.38 -3.55
CA ASN A 105 10.53 1.05 -4.26
C ASN A 105 10.03 1.99 -5.37
N SER A 106 9.04 1.55 -6.17
CA SER A 106 8.44 2.38 -7.21
C SER A 106 7.72 3.59 -6.60
N MET A 107 6.96 3.40 -5.52
CA MET A 107 6.31 4.50 -4.79
C MET A 107 7.34 5.48 -4.23
N ALA A 108 8.42 4.98 -3.61
CA ALA A 108 9.48 5.84 -3.09
C ALA A 108 10.15 6.64 -4.22
N ALA A 109 10.42 6.03 -5.36
CA ALA A 109 11.01 6.70 -6.51
C ALA A 109 10.11 7.82 -7.06
N GLU A 110 8.80 7.59 -7.15
CA GLU A 110 7.84 8.61 -7.59
C GLU A 110 7.74 9.77 -6.60
N VAL A 111 7.74 9.49 -5.29
CA VAL A 111 7.75 10.53 -4.25
C VAL A 111 9.02 11.38 -4.34
N ILE A 112 10.18 10.76 -4.54
CA ILE A 112 11.45 11.47 -4.70
C ILE A 112 11.42 12.33 -5.96
N ALA A 113 10.94 11.81 -7.09
CA ALA A 113 10.82 12.56 -8.33
C ALA A 113 9.89 13.77 -8.17
N LEU A 114 8.76 13.60 -7.50
CA LEU A 114 7.84 14.69 -7.19
C LEU A 114 8.50 15.77 -6.33
N LEU A 115 9.18 15.37 -5.24
CA LEU A 115 9.91 16.31 -4.38
C LEU A 115 10.98 17.06 -5.17
N HIS A 116 11.72 16.36 -6.03
CA HIS A 116 12.74 16.97 -6.86
C HIS A 116 12.14 17.98 -7.85
N SER A 117 11.00 17.66 -8.48
CA SER A 117 10.28 18.59 -9.34
C SER A 117 9.76 19.81 -8.58
N LEU A 118 9.26 19.65 -7.36
CA LEU A 118 8.83 20.78 -6.53
C LEU A 118 10.00 21.72 -6.17
N LEU A 119 11.17 21.15 -5.87
CA LEU A 119 12.36 21.93 -5.49
C LEU A 119 13.05 22.60 -6.67
N THR A 120 12.99 22.00 -7.86
CA THR A 120 13.75 22.47 -9.04
C THR A 120 12.90 23.15 -10.12
N ALA A 121 11.56 23.02 -10.08
CA ALA A 121 10.64 23.64 -11.03
C ALA A 121 9.53 24.46 -10.31
N PRO A 122 9.88 25.65 -9.79
CA PRO A 122 8.97 26.48 -8.97
C PRO A 122 7.75 27.01 -9.73
N GLU A 123 7.80 27.06 -11.05
CA GLU A 123 6.71 27.53 -11.92
C GLU A 123 5.67 26.45 -12.27
N SER A 124 5.84 25.20 -11.78
CA SER A 124 4.82 24.18 -12.01
C SER A 124 3.56 24.45 -11.17
N ASN A 125 2.39 24.11 -11.72
CA ASN A 125 1.11 24.27 -11.00
C ASN A 125 1.13 23.58 -9.62
N THR A 126 1.73 22.38 -9.54
CA THR A 126 1.89 21.66 -8.26
C THR A 126 2.79 22.42 -7.29
N ALA A 127 3.93 22.96 -7.74
CA ALA A 127 4.81 23.78 -6.90
C ALA A 127 4.10 25.03 -6.38
N GLN A 128 3.31 25.71 -7.22
CA GLN A 128 2.55 26.89 -6.80
C GLN A 128 1.48 26.58 -5.75
N ILE A 129 0.75 25.46 -5.89
CA ILE A 129 -0.23 25.01 -4.89
C ILE A 129 0.45 24.76 -3.53
N TRP A 130 1.61 24.10 -3.54
CA TRP A 130 2.38 23.85 -2.32
C TRP A 130 2.89 25.14 -1.69
N THR A 131 3.52 26.01 -2.47
CA THR A 131 4.02 27.31 -2.02
C THR A 131 2.91 28.14 -1.38
N SER A 132 1.75 28.28 -2.05
CA SER A 132 0.61 29.03 -1.51
C SER A 132 0.08 28.41 -0.20
N THR A 133 0.10 27.08 -0.09
CA THR A 133 -0.35 26.39 1.13
C THR A 133 0.60 26.64 2.29
N VAL A 134 1.91 26.52 2.06
CA VAL A 134 2.95 26.79 3.06
C VAL A 134 2.90 28.26 3.50
N GLU A 135 2.76 29.18 2.55
CA GLU A 135 2.61 30.62 2.83
C GLU A 135 1.42 30.91 3.75
N LYS A 136 0.25 30.30 3.48
CA LYS A 136 -0.95 30.46 4.33
C LYS A 136 -0.72 29.93 5.75
N VAL A 137 -0.09 28.77 5.89
CA VAL A 137 0.19 28.17 7.22
C VAL A 137 1.19 29.03 7.99
N LEU A 138 2.28 29.44 7.35
CA LEU A 138 3.30 30.30 7.97
C LEU A 138 2.72 31.65 8.37
N SER A 139 1.98 32.31 7.46
CA SER A 139 1.33 33.58 7.75
C SER A 139 0.42 33.47 8.98
N ARG A 140 -0.39 32.40 9.05
CA ARG A 140 -1.26 32.14 10.19
C ARG A 140 -0.47 31.85 11.48
N ALA A 141 0.63 31.11 11.40
CA ALA A 141 1.49 30.83 12.55
C ALA A 141 2.15 32.12 13.09
N LEU A 142 2.63 32.99 12.20
CA LEU A 142 3.27 34.26 12.56
C LEU A 142 2.30 35.23 13.25
N MET A 143 0.99 35.15 12.95
CA MET A 143 -0.02 35.95 13.67
C MET A 143 -0.07 35.67 15.19
N PHE A 144 0.43 34.52 15.64
CA PHE A 144 0.47 34.18 17.07
C PHE A 144 1.71 34.72 17.80
N ILE A 145 2.73 35.24 17.08
CA ILE A 145 3.96 35.78 17.68
C ILE A 145 3.67 36.86 18.74
N PRO A 146 2.78 37.85 18.51
CA PRO A 146 2.49 38.87 19.52
C PRO A 146 1.87 38.28 20.80
N GLN A 147 1.10 37.20 20.69
CA GLN A 147 0.49 36.52 21.85
C GLN A 147 1.55 35.74 22.64
N LEU A 148 2.47 35.08 21.95
CA LEU A 148 3.65 34.44 22.55
C LEU A 148 4.54 35.44 23.29
N GLY A 149 4.74 36.64 22.72
CA GLY A 149 5.48 37.73 23.38
C GLY A 149 4.83 38.16 24.70
N LYS A 150 3.52 38.42 24.68
CA LYS A 150 2.77 38.77 25.90
C LYS A 150 2.79 37.68 26.97
N TYR A 151 2.76 36.42 26.55
CA TYR A 151 2.87 35.28 27.46
C TYR A 151 4.28 35.15 28.07
N ALA A 152 5.32 35.40 27.28
CA ALA A 152 6.69 35.41 27.79
C ALA A 152 6.93 36.55 28.79
N GLU A 153 6.40 37.75 28.53
CA GLU A 153 6.49 38.87 29.47
C GLU A 153 5.74 38.61 30.78
N SER A 154 4.53 38.04 30.72
CA SER A 154 3.77 37.72 31.94
C SER A 154 4.45 36.68 32.84
N ILE A 155 5.19 35.73 32.25
CA ILE A 155 6.03 34.80 33.01
C ILE A 155 7.18 35.53 33.73
N LEU A 156 7.85 36.46 33.05
CA LEU A 156 8.95 37.24 33.62
C LEU A 156 8.50 38.18 34.75
N GLU A 157 7.33 38.81 34.57
CA GLU A 157 6.75 39.74 35.55
C GLU A 157 6.27 38.99 36.81
N ASN A 158 5.63 37.82 36.63
CA ASN A 158 5.22 36.97 37.75
C ASN A 158 6.40 36.29 38.47
N GLY A 159 7.52 36.04 37.78
CA GLY A 159 8.75 35.55 38.42
C GLY A 159 9.43 36.59 39.29
N SER A 160 9.33 37.87 38.94
CA SER A 160 9.96 38.98 39.68
C SER A 160 9.21 39.37 40.95
N SER A 161 7.90 39.10 41.04
CA SER A 161 7.08 39.43 42.21
C SER A 161 7.20 38.41 43.35
N SER A 162 7.66 37.19 43.09
CA SER A 162 7.83 36.14 44.12
C SER A 162 9.12 36.24 44.94
N GLY A 163 10.08 37.09 44.56
CA GLY A 163 11.39 37.23 45.22
C GLY A 163 11.51 38.33 46.28
N ARG A 164 10.41 39.00 46.66
CA ARG A 164 10.42 40.14 47.60
C ARG A 164 9.71 39.91 48.94
N ASN A 165 9.40 38.66 49.29
CA ASN A 165 8.89 38.31 50.63
C ASN A 165 9.95 37.64 51.48
#